data_AF-A0A1Y6CWE9-F1
#
_entry.id   AF-A0A1Y6CWE9-F1
#
_cell.length_a   1.000
_cell.length_b   1.000
_cell.length_c   1.000
_cell.angle_alpha   90.00
_cell.angle_beta   90.00
_cell.angle_gamma   90.00
#
_symmetry.space_group_name_H-M   'P 1'
#
loop_
_entity.id
_entity.type
_entity.pdbx_description
1 polymer ?
#
loop_
_entity_poly.entity_id
_entity_poly.type
_entity_poly.pdbx_seq_one_letter_code
_entity_poly.pdbx_strand_id
1 'polypeptide(L)'
;MTSYCSKTLVSELKRRRKKNPSYSLRKFAKDLSIDPGYLSRVLRDERAMSLDMVYRVGRKLFSKEKDIMSFVDGVYRSKNL
;
A
#
# COMPACT_ATOMS: atom_id res chain seq x y z
N MET A 1 11.03 5.18 12.09
CA MET A 1 10.64 3.76 11.88
C MET A 1 9.64 3.73 10.73
N THR A 2 9.85 2.92 9.68
CA THR A 2 8.93 2.89 8.52
C THR A 2 7.69 2.05 8.83
N SER A 3 6.49 2.54 8.51
CA SER A 3 5.24 1.85 8.84
C SER A 3 5.07 0.56 8.03
N TYR A 4 4.37 -0.44 8.60
CA TYR A 4 4.09 -1.70 7.90
C TYR A 4 3.38 -1.47 6.56
N CYS A 5 2.48 -0.48 6.53
CA CYS A 5 1.76 -0.07 5.33
C CYS A 5 2.72 0.41 4.22
N SER A 6 3.58 1.38 4.53
CA SER A 6 4.57 1.91 3.58
C SER A 6 5.49 0.82 3.05
N LYS A 7 6.06 -0.02 3.94
CA LYS A 7 6.96 -1.14 3.55
C LYS A 7 6.30 -2.10 2.57
N THR A 8 5.04 -2.47 2.82
CA THR A 8 4.29 -3.40 1.97
C THR A 8 4.05 -2.79 0.59
N LEU A 9 3.62 -1.52 0.53
CA LEU A 9 3.37 -0.81 -0.72
C LEU A 9 4.64 -0.59 -1.54
N VAL A 10 5.75 -0.22 -0.89
CA VAL A 10 7.06 -0.08 -1.55
C VAL A 10 7.51 -1.42 -2.15
N SER A 11 7.34 -2.52 -1.42
CA SER A 11 7.73 -3.86 -1.89
C SER A 11 6.90 -4.28 -3.10
N GLU A 12 5.59 -4.03 -3.07
CA GLU A 12 4.71 -4.31 -4.20
C GLU A 12 5.06 -3.45 -5.42
N LEU A 13 5.31 -2.15 -5.23
CA LEU A 13 5.72 -1.24 -6.31
C LEU A 13 7.02 -1.72 -6.97
N LYS A 14 8.01 -2.13 -6.16
CA LYS A 14 9.27 -2.71 -6.65
C LYS A 14 9.01 -4.00 -7.45
N ARG A 15 8.14 -4.88 -6.95
CA ARG A 15 7.77 -6.13 -7.65
C ARG A 15 7.13 -5.86 -9.01
N ARG A 16 6.22 -4.88 -9.10
CA ARG A 16 5.59 -4.49 -10.37
C ARG A 16 6.58 -3.84 -11.33
N ARG A 17 7.49 -2.98 -10.83
CA ARG A 17 8.59 -2.40 -11.62
C ARG A 17 9.56 -3.43 -12.17
N LYS A 18 9.86 -4.49 -11.41
CA LYS A 18 10.70 -5.59 -11.91
C LYS A 18 10.08 -6.29 -13.13
N LYS A 19 8.76 -6.37 -13.20
CA LYS A 19 8.04 -6.95 -14.35
C LYS A 19 7.85 -5.96 -15.50
N ASN A 20 7.65 -4.69 -15.18
CA ASN A 20 7.50 -3.61 -16.15
C ASN A 20 8.31 -2.40 -15.65
N PRO A 21 9.54 -2.18 -16.15
CA PRO A 21 10.39 -1.07 -15.71
C PRO A 21 9.74 0.32 -15.87
N SER A 22 8.84 0.47 -16.83
CA SER A 22 8.06 1.70 -17.06
C SER A 22 6.89 1.89 -16.08
N TYR A 23 6.67 0.96 -15.15
CA TYR A 23 5.60 1.03 -14.16
C TYR A 23 5.86 2.14 -13.12
N SER A 24 5.20 3.27 -13.33
CA SER A 24 5.40 4.48 -12.54
C SER A 24 4.60 4.49 -11.23
N LEU A 25 4.98 5.39 -10.32
CA LEU A 25 4.22 5.65 -9.09
C LEU A 25 2.77 6.08 -9.39
N ARG A 26 2.57 6.89 -10.44
CA ARG A 26 1.24 7.35 -10.86
C ARG A 26 0.37 6.19 -11.34
N LYS A 27 0.96 5.24 -12.09
CA LYS A 27 0.24 4.03 -12.53
C LYS A 27 -0.13 3.16 -11.33
N PHE A 28 0.76 3.01 -10.35
CA PHE A 28 0.47 2.29 -9.12
C PHE A 28 -0.67 2.93 -8.32
N ALA A 29 -0.63 4.25 -8.14
CA ALA A 29 -1.69 5.01 -7.47
C ALA A 29 -3.04 4.83 -8.17
N LYS A 30 -3.05 4.88 -9.52
CA LYS A 30 -4.26 4.62 -10.33
C LYS A 30 -4.81 3.21 -10.08
N ASP A 31 -3.95 2.20 -10.09
CA ASP A 31 -4.36 0.81 -9.86
C ASP A 31 -4.91 0.59 -8.44
N LEU A 32 -4.39 1.33 -7.46
CA LEU A 32 -4.91 1.35 -6.08
C LEU A 32 -6.11 2.28 -5.88
N SER A 33 -6.51 3.05 -6.90
CA SER A 33 -7.59 4.04 -6.83
C SER A 33 -7.35 5.12 -5.77
N ILE A 34 -6.12 5.64 -5.69
CA ILE A 34 -5.70 6.68 -4.73
C ILE A 34 -4.95 7.81 -5.45
N ASP A 35 -4.97 9.01 -4.87
CA ASP A 35 -4.21 10.15 -5.40
C ASP A 35 -2.68 9.87 -5.37
N PRO A 36 -1.93 10.14 -6.45
CA PRO A 36 -0.49 9.93 -6.48
C PRO A 36 0.28 10.74 -5.42
N GLY A 37 -0.14 11.96 -5.10
CA GLY A 37 0.47 12.79 -4.06
C GLY A 37 0.23 12.22 -2.67
N TYR A 38 -0.99 11.76 -2.40
CA TYR A 38 -1.33 11.03 -1.18
C TYR A 38 -0.51 9.76 -1.04
N LEU A 39 -0.45 8.91 -2.07
CA LEU A 39 0.38 7.70 -2.06
C LEU A 39 1.84 8.04 -1.80
N SER A 40 2.37 9.08 -2.45
CA SER A 40 3.76 9.52 -2.26
C SER A 40 4.06 9.86 -0.80
N ARG A 41 3.17 10.59 -0.12
CA ARG A 41 3.29 10.88 1.32
C ARG A 41 3.18 9.62 2.18
N VAL A 42 2.30 8.68 1.84
CA VAL A 42 2.21 7.38 2.53
C VAL A 42 3.51 6.58 2.40
N LEU A 43 4.09 6.50 1.20
CA LEU A 43 5.35 5.78 0.98
C LEU A 43 6.55 6.41 1.69
N ARG A 44 6.48 7.70 2.02
CA ARG A 44 7.48 8.41 2.83
C ARG A 44 7.16 8.41 4.33
N ASP A 45 6.09 7.72 4.74
CA ASP A 45 5.59 7.72 6.12
C ASP A 45 5.17 9.12 6.65
N GLU A 46 4.96 10.09 5.76
CA GLU A 46 4.48 11.45 6.08
C GLU A 46 2.95 11.49 6.29
N ARG A 47 2.24 10.43 5.91
CA ARG A 47 0.78 10.32 6.03
C ARG A 47 0.36 8.89 6.31
N ALA A 48 -0.43 8.68 7.36
CA ALA A 48 -1.06 7.39 7.63
C ALA A 48 -2.37 7.22 6.83
N MET A 49 -2.65 5.97 6.41
CA MET A 49 -3.97 5.58 5.91
C MET A 49 -4.90 5.18 7.06
N SER A 50 -6.19 5.50 6.93
CA SER A 50 -7.24 4.95 7.82
C SER A 50 -7.41 3.45 7.56
N LEU A 51 -7.99 2.70 8.52
CA LEU A 51 -8.21 1.26 8.33
C LEU A 51 -9.16 0.95 7.18
N ASP A 52 -10.22 1.74 6.98
CA ASP A 52 -11.10 1.62 5.81
C ASP A 52 -10.34 1.80 4.50
N MET A 53 -9.43 2.78 4.42
CA MET A 53 -8.61 2.98 3.23
C MET A 53 -7.60 1.85 3.02
N VAL A 54 -7.00 1.34 4.10
CA VAL A 54 -6.12 0.15 4.06
C VAL A 54 -6.87 -1.05 3.52
N TYR A 55 -8.10 -1.29 3.98
CA TYR A 55 -8.94 -2.39 3.49
C TYR A 55 -9.25 -2.22 1.98
N ARG A 56 -9.69 -1.02 1.56
CA ARG A 56 -9.96 -0.71 0.14
C ARG A 56 -8.73 -0.92 -0.75
N VAL A 57 -7.56 -0.46 -0.30
CA VAL A 57 -6.27 -0.67 -0.98
C VAL A 57 -5.89 -2.16 -0.99
N GLY A 58 -6.11 -2.87 0.11
CA GLY A 58 -5.91 -4.32 0.21
C GLY A 58 -6.68 -5.08 -0.88
N ARG A 59 -7.96 -4.75 -1.10
CA ARG A 59 -8.77 -5.36 -2.18
C ARG A 59 -8.29 -5.06 -3.60
N LYS A 60 -7.46 -4.02 -3.78
CA LYS A 60 -6.81 -3.70 -5.07
C LYS A 60 -5.43 -4.33 -5.21
N LEU A 61 -4.80 -4.71 -4.10
CA LEU A 61 -3.49 -5.34 -4.04
C LEU A 61 -3.58 -6.87 -4.16
N PHE A 62 -4.56 -7.46 -3.50
CA PHE A 62 -4.66 -8.90 -3.31
C PHE A 62 -5.99 -9.43 -3.83
N SER A 63 -5.98 -10.68 -4.31
CA SER A 63 -7.17 -11.36 -4.81
C SER A 63 -7.84 -12.27 -3.78
N LYS A 64 -7.11 -12.70 -2.74
CA LYS A 64 -7.63 -13.59 -1.69
C LYS A 64 -7.95 -12.80 -0.43
N GLU A 65 -9.12 -13.05 0.16
CA GLU A 65 -9.56 -12.38 1.39
C GLU A 65 -8.56 -12.56 2.54
N LYS A 66 -7.94 -13.74 2.65
CA LYS A 66 -6.90 -14.00 3.66
C LYS A 66 -5.72 -13.02 3.57
N ASP A 67 -5.28 -12.69 2.37
CA ASP A 67 -4.13 -11.80 2.15
C ASP A 67 -4.53 -10.34 2.43
N ILE A 68 -5.77 -9.96 2.07
CA ILE A 68 -6.36 -8.66 2.39
C ILE A 68 -6.40 -8.46 3.90
N MET A 69 -6.95 -9.43 4.63
CA MET A 69 -7.08 -9.37 6.08
C MET A 69 -5.73 -9.40 6.79
N SER A 70 -4.77 -10.18 6.27
CA SER A 70 -3.40 -10.20 6.80
C SER A 70 -2.70 -8.84 6.65
N PHE A 71 -2.91 -8.16 5.52
CA PHE A 71 -2.42 -6.79 5.31
C PHE A 71 -3.06 -5.79 6.28
N VAL A 72 -4.39 -5.84 6.45
CA VAL A 72 -5.11 -4.95 7.38
C VAL A 72 -4.65 -5.17 8.82
N ASP A 73 -4.56 -6.42 9.26
CA ASP A 73 -4.13 -6.78 10.62
C ASP A 73 -2.68 -6.34 10.87
N GLY A 74 -1.78 -6.53 9.91
CA GLY A 74 -0.41 -6.04 9.99
C GLY A 74 -0.32 -4.51 10.14
N VAL A 75 -1.14 -3.76 9.39
CA VAL A 75 -1.21 -2.29 9.56
C VAL A 75 -1.79 -1.92 10.92
N TYR A 76 -2.86 -2.59 11.37
CA TYR A 76 -3.49 -2.34 12.66
C TYR A 76 -2.53 -2.56 13.83
N ARG A 77 -1.83 -3.70 13.86
CA ARG A 77 -0.84 -3.99 14.91
C ARG A 77 0.29 -2.98 14.93
N SER A 78 0.77 -2.55 13.76
CA SER A 78 1.87 -1.56 13.67
C SER A 78 1.53 -0.16 14.17
N LYS A 79 0.24 0.15 14.39
CA LYS A 79 -0.21 1.44 14.95
C LYS A 79 -0.44 1.40 16.46
N ASN A 80 -0.56 0.20 17.03
CA ASN A 80 -0.89 -0.01 18.44
C ASN A 80 0.32 -0.57 19.23
N LEU A 81 1.52 -0.47 18.65
CA LEU A 81 2.83 -0.80 19.22
C LEU A 81 3.67 0.48 19.25
#